data_AF-A0AAE7E406-F1
#
_entry.id   AF-A0AAE7E406-F1
#
_cell.length_a   1.000
_cell.length_b   1.000
_cell.length_c   1.000
_cell.angle_alpha   90.00
_cell.angle_beta   90.00
_cell.angle_gamma   90.00
#
_symmetry.space_group_name_H-M   'P 1'
#
loop_
_entity.id
_entity.type
_entity.pdbx_description
1 polymer ?
#
loop_
_entity_poly.entity_id
_entity_poly.type
_entity_poly.pdbx_seq_one_letter_code
_entity_poly.pdbx_strand_id
1 'polypeptide(L)'
;MPNNTIVYIFNRLIRLSILFFILYLIFTNFGTFLMIIGIIFVIISFVIYNFRKKMKSHTYSFKFDSSHFQNGQNFNFKDFNNFNQSDFQGFANAPRVDEIAKAKDFFGFTHSPTKEEIKKRYKELAHKYHPDINNGEDAKMKELNHYRDVLMKTVK
;
A
#
# COMPACT_ATOMS: atom_id res chain seq x y z
N MET A 1 56.62 -13.80 61.25
CA MET A 1 55.25 -13.89 60.69
C MET A 1 55.11 -13.03 59.41
N PRO A 2 55.67 -13.43 58.26
CA PRO A 2 55.45 -12.75 56.97
C PRO A 2 54.46 -13.45 56.00
N ASN A 3 54.00 -14.67 56.32
CA ASN A 3 53.19 -15.48 55.39
C ASN A 3 51.84 -14.85 55.03
N ASN A 4 51.19 -14.12 55.95
CA ASN A 4 49.82 -13.64 55.71
C ASN A 4 49.77 -12.55 54.62
N THR A 5 50.78 -11.69 54.53
CA THR A 5 50.84 -10.63 53.51
C THR A 5 51.09 -11.20 52.12
N ILE A 6 52.01 -12.17 52.00
CA ILE A 6 52.30 -12.83 50.72
C ILE A 6 51.08 -13.61 50.23
N VAL A 7 50.42 -14.36 51.12
CA VAL A 7 49.20 -15.12 50.78
C VAL A 7 48.05 -14.18 50.39
N TYR A 8 47.91 -13.03 51.06
CA TYR A 8 46.90 -12.03 50.69
C TYR A 8 47.16 -11.43 49.30
N ILE A 9 48.41 -11.06 48.99
CA ILE A 9 48.79 -10.52 47.69
C ILE A 9 48.55 -11.58 46.60
N PHE A 10 48.94 -12.83 46.86
CA PHE A 10 48.72 -13.94 45.94
C PHE A 10 47.23 -14.17 45.66
N ASN A 11 46.38 -14.26 46.68
CA ASN A 11 44.93 -14.41 46.50
C ASN A 11 44.30 -13.23 45.77
N ARG A 12 44.79 -12.01 46.01
CA ARG A 12 44.35 -10.80 45.28
C ARG A 12 44.74 -10.86 43.81
N LEU A 13 45.94 -11.34 43.49
CA LEU A 13 46.41 -11.54 42.12
C LEU A 13 45.57 -12.62 41.41
N ILE A 14 45.31 -13.76 42.05
CA ILE A 14 44.48 -14.83 41.46
C ILE A 14 43.08 -14.31 41.10
N ARG A 15 42.42 -13.58 42.02
CA ARG A 15 41.09 -13.02 41.74
C ARG A 15 41.11 -12.01 40.59
N LEU A 16 42.15 -11.17 40.53
CA LEU A 16 42.33 -10.20 39.45
C LEU A 16 42.56 -10.90 38.11
N SER A 17 43.38 -11.94 38.08
CA SER A 17 43.64 -12.75 36.88
C SER A 17 42.38 -13.46 36.38
N ILE A 18 41.57 -14.02 37.28
CA ILE A 18 40.29 -14.65 36.92
C ILE A 18 39.32 -13.61 36.33
N LEU A 19 39.24 -12.42 36.93
CA LEU A 19 38.40 -11.33 36.43
C LEU A 19 38.81 -10.89 35.03
N PHE A 20 40.11 -10.66 34.80
CA PHE A 20 40.62 -10.32 33.47
C PHE A 20 40.44 -11.45 32.45
N PHE A 21 40.54 -12.71 32.88
CA PHE A 21 40.32 -13.86 32.00
C PHE A 21 38.85 -13.96 31.55
N ILE A 22 37.90 -13.77 32.47
CA ILE A 22 36.47 -13.72 32.15
C ILE A 22 36.18 -12.53 31.23
N LEU A 23 36.76 -11.36 31.55
CA LEU A 23 36.61 -10.16 30.72
C LEU A 23 37.18 -10.40 29.32
N TYR A 24 38.34 -11.03 29.20
CA TYR A 24 38.97 -11.39 27.93
C TYR A 24 38.09 -12.35 27.12
N LEU A 25 37.50 -13.37 27.75
CA LEU A 25 36.56 -14.27 27.08
C LEU A 25 35.33 -13.52 26.56
N ILE A 26 34.75 -12.63 27.36
CA ILE A 26 33.60 -11.83 26.94
C ILE A 26 34.00 -10.87 25.81
N PHE A 27 35.06 -10.08 25.97
CA PHE A 27 35.50 -9.09 24.98
C PHE A 27 36.01 -9.71 23.69
N THR A 28 36.65 -10.87 23.73
CA THR A 28 37.11 -11.54 22.50
C THR A 28 35.92 -12.06 21.72
N ASN A 29 35.01 -12.80 22.36
CA ASN A 29 33.82 -13.32 21.69
C ASN A 29 32.86 -12.20 21.25
N PHE A 30 32.64 -11.20 22.11
CA PHE A 30 31.79 -10.04 21.80
C PHE A 30 32.43 -9.10 20.78
N GLY A 31 33.74 -8.91 20.84
CA GLY A 31 34.50 -8.11 19.88
C GLY A 31 34.47 -8.73 18.49
N THR A 32 34.65 -10.06 18.38
CA THR A 32 34.49 -10.76 17.10
C THR A 32 33.06 -10.64 16.57
N PHE A 33 32.05 -10.73 17.44
CA PHE A 33 30.65 -10.55 17.07
C PHE A 33 30.37 -9.14 16.50
N LEU A 34 30.86 -8.09 17.16
CA LEU A 34 30.73 -6.72 16.67
C LEU A 34 31.49 -6.49 15.36
N MET A 35 32.67 -7.08 15.19
CA MET A 35 33.44 -7.01 13.94
C MET A 35 32.65 -7.64 12.78
N ILE A 36 32.03 -8.80 13.01
CA ILE A 36 31.18 -9.48 12.03
C ILE A 36 29.96 -8.63 11.68
N ILE A 37 29.27 -8.05 12.68
CA ILE A 37 28.14 -7.14 12.43
C ILE A 37 28.57 -5.94 11.60
N GLY A 38 29.73 -5.34 11.90
CA GLY A 38 30.27 -4.21 11.14
C GLY A 38 30.50 -4.57 9.67
N ILE A 39 31.11 -5.73 9.41
CA ILE A 39 31.34 -6.23 8.04
C ILE A 39 30.01 -6.46 7.32
N ILE A 40 29.02 -7.10 7.98
CA ILE A 40 27.68 -7.32 7.41
C ILE A 40 27.03 -5.99 7.06
N PHE A 41 27.11 -4.98 7.92
CA PHE A 41 26.52 -3.66 7.68
C PHE A 41 27.16 -2.94 6.50
N VAL A 42 28.49 -3.05 6.34
CA VAL A 42 29.21 -2.52 5.18
C VAL A 42 28.78 -3.24 3.89
N ILE A 43 28.66 -4.57 3.91
CA ILE A 43 28.20 -5.35 2.75
C ILE A 43 26.77 -4.95 2.38
N ILE A 44 25.85 -4.87 3.35
CA ILE A 44 24.46 -4.46 3.13
C ILE A 44 24.42 -3.04 2.54
N SER A 45 25.18 -2.11 3.11
CA SER A 45 25.25 -0.73 2.62
C SER A 45 25.81 -0.65 1.21
N PHE A 46 26.83 -1.46 0.89
CA PHE A 46 27.41 -1.57 -0.44
C PHE A 46 26.42 -2.13 -1.47
N VAL A 47 25.68 -3.19 -1.11
CA VAL A 47 24.62 -3.77 -1.96
C VAL A 47 23.51 -2.76 -2.21
N ILE A 48 23.02 -2.08 -1.17
CA ILE A 48 21.99 -1.04 -1.29
C ILE A 48 22.48 0.12 -2.17
N TYR A 49 23.73 0.57 -1.99
CA TYR A 49 24.32 1.61 -2.81
C TYR A 49 24.37 1.20 -4.29
N ASN A 50 24.83 -0.03 -4.56
CA ASN A 50 24.94 -0.54 -5.93
C ASN A 50 23.57 -0.75 -6.59
N PHE A 51 22.58 -1.22 -5.81
CA PHE A 51 21.21 -1.39 -6.27
C PHE A 51 20.51 -0.04 -6.52
N ARG A 52 20.67 0.93 -5.61
CA ARG A 52 20.16 2.29 -5.80
C ARG A 52 20.78 2.96 -7.04
N LYS A 53 22.05 2.72 -7.32
CA LYS A 53 22.70 3.21 -8.55
C LYS A 53 22.06 2.59 -9.80
N LYS A 54 21.78 1.28 -9.78
CA LYS A 54 21.17 0.55 -10.90
C LYS A 54 19.70 0.94 -11.15
N MET A 55 18.96 1.33 -10.11
CA MET A 55 17.56 1.77 -10.26
C MET A 55 17.40 3.19 -10.81
N LYS A 56 18.41 4.06 -10.72
CA LYS A 56 18.33 5.42 -11.30
C LYS A 56 18.32 5.43 -12.84
N SER A 57 18.72 4.33 -13.48
CA SER A 57 18.71 4.17 -14.95
C SER A 57 17.51 3.36 -15.46
N HIS A 58 16.65 2.85 -14.56
CA HIS A 58 15.39 2.19 -14.92
C HIS A 58 14.20 3.12 -14.65
N THR A 59 14.31 4.39 -15.02
CA THR A 59 13.11 5.10 -15.47
C THR A 59 12.64 4.31 -16.69
N TYR A 60 11.55 3.56 -16.54
CA TYR A 60 10.82 2.99 -17.67
C TYR A 60 10.30 4.16 -18.53
N SER A 61 11.19 4.80 -19.28
CA SER A 61 10.80 5.76 -20.29
C SER A 61 10.20 4.91 -21.40
N PHE A 62 8.87 4.81 -21.41
CA PHE A 62 8.13 4.47 -22.61
C PHE A 62 8.46 5.54 -23.65
N LYS A 63 9.55 5.34 -24.40
CA LYS A 63 9.86 6.15 -25.56
C LYS A 63 9.00 5.61 -26.69
N PHE A 64 7.87 6.28 -26.91
CA PHE A 64 7.04 6.02 -28.08
C PHE A 64 7.77 6.57 -29.30
N ASP A 65 8.40 5.69 -30.07
CA ASP A 65 9.08 6.06 -31.32
C ASP A 65 8.04 6.11 -32.45
N SER A 66 7.67 7.32 -32.84
CA SER A 66 6.67 7.57 -33.90
C SER A 66 7.18 7.25 -35.30
N SER A 67 8.48 6.98 -35.49
CA SER A 67 9.03 6.62 -36.79
C SER A 67 8.60 5.22 -37.27
N HIS A 68 8.18 4.34 -36.35
CA HIS A 68 7.62 3.03 -36.68
C HIS A 68 6.12 3.06 -37.06
N PHE A 69 5.43 4.18 -36.81
CA PHE A 69 4.01 4.34 -37.17
C PHE A 69 3.78 4.77 -38.62
N GLN A 70 4.83 5.14 -39.35
CA GLN A 70 4.68 5.61 -40.74
C GLN A 70 4.35 4.47 -41.73
N ASN A 71 4.50 3.22 -41.32
CA ASN A 71 4.32 2.04 -42.19
C ASN A 71 3.17 1.11 -41.76
N GLY A 72 2.19 1.65 -41.01
CA GLY A 72 0.97 0.94 -40.64
C GLY A 72 -0.24 1.82 -40.93
N GLN A 73 -0.95 1.48 -42.01
CA GLN A 73 -2.33 1.87 -42.37
C GLN A 73 -2.83 3.23 -41.84
N ASN A 74 -3.10 4.16 -42.76
CA ASN A 74 -3.89 5.38 -42.57
C ASN A 74 -4.92 5.30 -41.43
N PHE A 75 -4.54 5.72 -40.23
CA PHE A 75 -5.48 5.95 -39.14
C PHE A 75 -6.30 7.19 -39.49
N ASN A 76 -7.54 6.98 -39.95
CA ASN A 76 -8.48 8.07 -40.20
C ASN A 76 -9.06 8.55 -38.86
N PHE A 77 -8.63 9.72 -38.40
CA PHE A 77 -9.21 10.37 -37.20
C PHE A 77 -10.73 10.66 -37.32
N LYS A 78 -11.28 10.57 -38.54
CA LYS A 78 -12.73 10.65 -38.79
C LYS A 78 -13.52 9.48 -38.20
N ASP A 79 -12.90 8.31 -38.00
CA ASP A 79 -13.56 7.17 -37.35
C ASP A 79 -13.80 7.42 -35.85
N PHE A 80 -13.08 8.37 -35.23
CA PHE A 80 -13.30 8.79 -33.84
C PHE A 80 -14.38 9.86 -33.69
N ASN A 81 -14.80 10.51 -34.78
CA ASN A 81 -15.86 11.51 -34.73
C ASN A 81 -17.25 10.89 -34.47
N ASN A 82 -17.35 9.55 -34.48
CA ASN A 82 -18.55 8.81 -34.13
C ASN A 82 -18.51 8.20 -32.72
N PHE A 83 -17.52 8.59 -31.89
CA PHE A 83 -17.67 8.47 -30.44
C PHE A 83 -18.75 9.46 -30.00
N ASN A 84 -19.98 8.99 -30.13
CA ASN A 84 -21.16 9.63 -29.59
C ASN A 84 -20.90 9.90 -28.10
N GLN A 85 -21.01 11.16 -27.72
CA GLN A 85 -20.85 11.67 -26.36
C GLN A 85 -21.87 11.08 -25.35
N SER A 86 -22.69 10.11 -25.76
CA SER A 86 -23.67 9.41 -24.94
C SER A 86 -23.07 8.55 -23.84
N ASP A 87 -21.87 7.99 -24.03
CA ASP A 87 -21.23 7.13 -23.01
C ASP A 87 -20.35 7.91 -22.02
N PHE A 88 -20.11 9.20 -22.28
CA PHE A 88 -19.33 10.09 -21.42
C PHE A 88 -20.19 11.23 -20.83
N GLN A 89 -21.45 10.94 -20.50
CA GLN A 89 -22.31 11.82 -19.69
C GLN A 89 -22.23 11.55 -18.17
N GLY A 90 -21.31 10.68 -17.73
CA GLY A 90 -21.18 10.28 -16.32
C GLY A 90 -20.55 11.31 -15.38
N PHE A 91 -19.99 12.41 -15.88
CA PHE A 91 -19.26 13.38 -15.03
C PHE A 91 -19.82 14.81 -15.03
N ALA A 92 -20.67 15.19 -15.99
CA ALA A 92 -21.20 16.55 -16.11
C ALA A 92 -22.64 16.74 -15.63
N ASN A 93 -23.34 15.68 -15.24
CA ASN A 93 -24.69 15.80 -14.71
C ASN A 93 -24.64 15.95 -13.17
N ALA A 94 -25.02 17.14 -12.70
CA ALA A 94 -25.64 17.23 -11.39
C ALA A 94 -26.84 16.26 -11.40
N PRO A 95 -27.00 15.42 -10.38
CA PRO A 95 -28.07 14.42 -10.36
C PRO A 95 -29.41 15.12 -10.56
N ARG A 96 -30.19 14.66 -11.55
CA ARG A 96 -31.52 15.23 -11.84
C ARG A 96 -32.38 15.01 -10.60
N VAL A 97 -33.22 15.97 -10.22
CA VAL A 97 -34.08 15.88 -9.02
C VAL A 97 -34.88 14.56 -9.00
N ASP A 98 -35.28 14.08 -10.17
CA ASP A 98 -35.99 12.81 -10.37
C ASP A 98 -35.15 11.58 -10.02
N GLU A 99 -33.84 11.59 -10.29
CA GLU A 99 -32.92 10.49 -9.95
C GLU A 99 -32.68 10.42 -8.45
N ILE A 100 -32.63 11.56 -7.77
CA ILE A 100 -32.49 11.63 -6.31
C ILE A 100 -33.75 11.06 -5.64
N ALA A 101 -34.94 11.37 -6.17
CA ALA A 101 -36.20 10.83 -5.67
C ALA A 101 -36.27 9.31 -5.86
N LYS A 102 -35.91 8.80 -7.05
CA LYS A 102 -35.82 7.36 -7.31
C LYS A 102 -34.79 6.66 -6.43
N ALA A 103 -33.63 7.27 -6.22
CA ALA A 103 -32.61 6.74 -5.32
C ALA A 103 -33.12 6.69 -3.88
N LYS A 104 -33.80 7.73 -3.39
CA LYS A 104 -34.41 7.72 -2.06
C LYS A 104 -35.45 6.61 -1.92
N ASP A 105 -36.32 6.43 -2.91
CA ASP A 105 -37.33 5.36 -2.91
C ASP A 105 -36.69 3.96 -2.94
N PHE A 106 -35.67 3.76 -3.79
CA PHE A 106 -34.92 2.50 -3.89
C PHE A 106 -34.25 2.10 -2.57
N PHE A 107 -33.70 3.07 -1.84
CA PHE A 107 -33.12 2.86 -0.52
C PHE A 107 -34.17 2.89 0.63
N GLY A 108 -35.42 3.26 0.33
CA GLY A 108 -36.51 3.36 1.30
C GLY A 108 -36.39 4.55 2.27
N PHE A 109 -35.76 5.64 1.84
CA PHE A 109 -35.64 6.87 2.62
C PHE A 109 -36.84 7.80 2.39
N THR A 110 -37.60 8.08 3.44
CA THR A 110 -38.71 9.06 3.42
C THR A 110 -38.23 10.49 3.70
N HIS A 111 -37.01 10.66 4.20
CA HIS A 111 -36.35 11.94 4.49
C HIS A 111 -35.07 12.13 3.67
N SER A 112 -34.37 13.26 3.86
CA SER A 112 -33.02 13.44 3.33
C SER A 112 -32.02 12.64 4.18
N PRO A 113 -31.50 11.51 3.67
CA PRO A 113 -30.69 10.61 4.49
C PRO A 113 -29.31 11.22 4.77
N THR A 114 -28.71 10.85 5.90
CA THR A 114 -27.32 11.20 6.19
C THR A 114 -26.34 10.26 5.48
N LYS A 115 -25.07 10.66 5.35
CA LYS A 115 -24.02 9.82 4.71
C LYS A 115 -23.87 8.46 5.40
N GLU A 116 -24.09 8.39 6.71
CA GLU A 116 -23.98 7.17 7.49
C GLU A 116 -25.16 6.23 7.22
N GLU A 117 -26.38 6.77 7.13
CA GLU A 117 -27.59 6.01 6.81
C GLU A 117 -27.52 5.41 5.41
N ILE A 118 -27.04 6.18 4.41
CA ILE A 118 -26.83 5.69 3.05
C ILE A 118 -25.85 4.52 3.05
N LYS A 119 -24.72 4.64 3.76
CA LYS A 119 -23.71 3.57 3.84
C LYS A 119 -24.26 2.32 4.52
N LYS A 120 -25.04 2.48 5.59
CA LYS A 120 -25.65 1.35 6.31
C LYS A 120 -26.64 0.60 5.42
N ARG A 121 -27.58 1.31 4.80
CA ARG A 121 -28.57 0.70 3.88
C ARG A 121 -27.92 0.09 2.65
N TYR A 122 -26.90 0.75 2.09
CA TYR A 122 -26.13 0.19 0.99
C TYR A 122 -25.48 -1.14 1.35
N LYS A 123 -24.90 -1.27 2.55
CA LYS A 123 -24.30 -2.54 2.98
C LYS A 123 -25.35 -3.64 3.10
N GLU A 124 -26.52 -3.33 3.66
CA GLU A 124 -27.64 -4.28 3.77
C GLU A 124 -28.12 -4.77 2.39
N LEU A 125 -28.29 -3.84 1.44
CA LEU A 125 -28.72 -4.16 0.08
C LEU A 125 -27.64 -4.85 -0.76
N ALA A 126 -26.36 -4.48 -0.59
CA ALA A 126 -25.25 -5.11 -1.30
C ALA A 126 -25.07 -6.58 -0.89
N HIS A 127 -25.30 -6.90 0.39
CA HIS A 127 -25.31 -8.28 0.85
C HIS A 127 -26.49 -9.07 0.25
N LYS A 128 -27.65 -8.43 0.05
CA LYS A 128 -28.82 -9.06 -0.57
C LYS A 128 -28.67 -9.23 -2.09
N TYR A 129 -28.01 -8.27 -2.76
CA TYR A 129 -27.84 -8.23 -4.21
C TYR A 129 -26.48 -8.73 -4.70
N HIS A 130 -25.72 -9.43 -3.85
CA HIS A 130 -24.42 -9.95 -4.22
C HIS A 130 -24.55 -10.96 -5.39
N PRO A 131 -23.73 -10.86 -6.45
CA PRO A 131 -23.81 -11.73 -7.62
C PRO A 131 -23.64 -13.22 -7.26
N ASP A 132 -22.83 -13.52 -6.24
CA ASP A 132 -22.64 -14.89 -5.74
C ASP A 132 -23.91 -15.51 -5.12
N ILE A 133 -24.86 -14.67 -4.66
CA ILE A 133 -26.09 -15.12 -4.00
C ILE A 133 -27.27 -15.14 -4.99
N ASN A 134 -27.28 -14.24 -5.98
CA ASN A 134 -28.36 -14.12 -6.97
C ASN A 134 -27.98 -14.66 -8.35
N ASN A 135 -27.16 -15.71 -8.43
CA ASN A 135 -26.82 -16.39 -9.69
C ASN A 135 -26.38 -15.43 -10.82
N GLY A 136 -25.63 -14.37 -10.50
CA GLY A 136 -25.07 -13.46 -11.50
C GLY A 136 -26.00 -12.34 -12.01
N GLU A 137 -27.11 -12.02 -11.34
CA GLU A 137 -27.86 -10.78 -11.62
C GLU A 137 -27.07 -9.52 -11.22
N ASP A 138 -26.11 -9.13 -12.06
CA ASP A 138 -25.26 -7.95 -11.90
C ASP A 138 -26.02 -6.62 -12.08
N ALA A 139 -27.19 -6.66 -12.72
CA ALA A 139 -28.01 -5.46 -13.01
C ALA A 139 -28.41 -4.70 -11.73
N LYS A 140 -28.88 -5.42 -10.69
CA LYS A 140 -29.33 -4.79 -9.44
C LYS A 140 -28.17 -4.22 -8.62
N MET A 141 -26.98 -4.83 -8.71
CA MET A 141 -25.79 -4.31 -8.05
C MET A 141 -25.28 -3.03 -8.73
N LYS A 142 -25.34 -2.95 -10.07
CA LYS A 142 -25.01 -1.73 -10.82
C LYS A 142 -25.96 -0.58 -10.47
N GLU A 143 -27.26 -0.84 -10.41
CA GLU A 143 -28.25 0.16 -9.99
C GLU A 143 -28.00 0.63 -8.55
N LEU A 144 -27.72 -0.29 -7.62
CA LEU A 144 -27.39 0.03 -6.23
C LEU A 144 -26.15 0.94 -6.12
N ASN A 145 -25.09 0.65 -6.88
CA ASN A 145 -23.87 1.47 -6.93
C ASN A 145 -24.16 2.87 -7.49
N HIS A 146 -24.91 2.94 -8.58
CA HIS A 146 -25.29 4.21 -9.22
C HIS A 146 -26.08 5.11 -8.26
N TYR A 147 -27.14 4.58 -7.62
CA TYR A 147 -27.96 5.34 -6.69
C TYR A 147 -27.21 5.75 -5.42
N ARG A 148 -26.29 4.92 -4.93
CA ARG A 148 -25.39 5.29 -3.82
C ARG A 148 -24.58 6.53 -4.17
N ASP A 149 -23.97 6.57 -5.35
CA ASP A 149 -23.11 7.66 -5.76
C ASP A 149 -23.90 8.96 -5.98
N VAL A 150 -25.11 8.86 -6.56
CA VAL A 150 -26.07 9.97 -6.65
C VAL A 150 -26.38 10.54 -5.26
N LEU A 151 -26.79 9.70 -4.31
CA LEU A 151 -27.12 10.15 -2.95
C LEU A 151 -25.90 10.74 -2.25
N MET A 152 -24.73 10.13 -2.35
CA MET A 152 -23.50 10.60 -1.71
C MET A 152 -23.04 11.97 -2.25
N LYS A 153 -23.30 12.27 -3.52
CA LYS A 153 -23.01 13.58 -4.14
C LYS A 153 -23.98 14.67 -3.68
N THR A 154 -25.21 14.31 -3.31
CA THR A 154 -26.25 15.26 -2.90
C THR A 154 -26.22 15.60 -1.42
N VAL A 155 -25.83 14.65 -0.57
CA VAL A 155 -25.77 14.82 0.88
C VAL A 155 -24.47 15.51 1.26
N LYS A 156 -24.56 16.75 1.77
CA LYS A 156 -23.41 17.51 2.29
C LYS A 156 -22.98 17.01 3.67
#